data_AF-A0A094QE69-F1
#
_entry.id   AF-A0A094QE69-F1
#
_cell.length_a   1.000
_cell.length_b   1.000
_cell.length_c   1.000
_cell.angle_alpha   90.00
_cell.angle_beta   90.00
_cell.angle_gamma   90.00
#
_symmetry.space_group_name_H-M   'P 1'
#
loop_
_entity.id
_entity.type
_entity.pdbx_description
1 polymer ?
#
loop_
_entity_poly.entity_id
_entity_poly.type
_entity_poly.pdbx_seq_one_letter_code
_entity_poly.pdbx_strand_id
1 'polypeptide(L)'
;MSNRDPSFPLLEHSVDRLVVLSSATSTNAEIKNFLDDGDVVAVITDDQTKGRGRLDRQWVTKPGESVALSIAFPWSADDHKRSGSWVPLLVGAALVRVLHTHGLGEASLKWPNDVVVGQKKLAGILCEWVPSSAVIVGIGLNVDFSPDEPPSPRATALGHHVSAAEGLVDSILAELVGALRVGLEGLRTEPRDATAGVVSAVMSTLGRSVEVQEPSGEAWRGVAQGLDDSGHLLVMPEGSSEVRAVVASDIEHLGQLARMMIPAAINLGLELRVFAESEGSSARLGASHVGDFTNLEELVAFADGVDVITFDHEHVPLDQLRHLREAGTAIFPPPEALALTHDKTVMRQALADAGLPQPLWAIASEDSIADALAAVGGLPCIAKLPVGGYDGKGVRIVETPGEFSDWLALGPVLLEERVDFVRELAQLSARRPSGEFAPWLPVETRQQGGVCAQVLSPAPDLSEKLVGEAQRIATTIASTFDVVGVLAVELFETRDGRLLVNELAMRPHNSGHVLTEQSVTSQFEQHLRAVADYPLGSTALRNSHGVMINVFSDASIERFREAAEHAPDIKFHSYQKSPRPGRKAGHLVLTGSNADDIFARAVTAWELLESRKADS
;
A
#
# COMPACT_ATOMS: atom_id res chain seq x y z
N MET A 1 8.55 -12.71 -45.39
CA MET A 1 7.50 -12.51 -46.42
C MET A 1 6.20 -13.02 -45.82
N SER A 2 5.46 -12.19 -45.09
CA SER A 2 4.64 -11.10 -45.62
C SER A 2 4.73 -9.86 -44.72
N ASN A 3 5.45 -8.82 -45.16
CA ASN A 3 5.22 -7.44 -44.71
C ASN A 3 3.83 -7.06 -45.22
N ARG A 4 2.79 -7.32 -44.45
CA ARG A 4 1.59 -6.50 -44.55
C ARG A 4 1.86 -5.34 -43.61
N ASP A 5 1.98 -4.13 -44.15
CA ASP A 5 1.64 -2.95 -43.35
C ASP A 5 0.32 -3.28 -42.64
N PRO A 6 0.23 -3.16 -41.32
CA PRO A 6 -1.03 -3.38 -40.64
C PRO A 6 -2.04 -2.38 -41.20
N SER A 7 -2.94 -2.89 -42.06
CA SER A 7 -4.04 -2.10 -42.60
C SER A 7 -5.14 -2.08 -41.55
N PHE A 8 -5.61 -0.88 -41.20
CA PHE A 8 -6.71 -0.67 -40.27
C PHE A 8 -7.96 -0.14 -40.99
N PRO A 9 -8.54 -0.91 -41.93
CA PRO A 9 -9.66 -0.43 -42.74
C PRO A 9 -10.89 -0.09 -41.90
N LEU A 10 -11.20 -0.82 -40.82
CA LEU A 10 -12.37 -0.51 -40.00
C LEU A 10 -12.17 0.80 -39.22
N LEU A 11 -10.97 0.99 -38.67
CA LEU A 11 -10.62 2.24 -38.00
C LEU A 11 -10.64 3.41 -38.98
N GLU A 12 -10.12 3.23 -40.20
CA GLU A 12 -10.14 4.25 -41.26
C GLU A 12 -11.56 4.73 -41.59
N HIS A 13 -12.55 3.83 -41.59
CA HIS A 13 -13.95 4.20 -41.80
C HIS A 13 -14.61 4.87 -40.58
N SER A 14 -13.99 4.82 -39.41
CA SER A 14 -14.56 5.32 -38.14
C SER A 14 -14.12 6.76 -37.80
N VAL A 15 -13.08 7.25 -38.48
CA VAL A 15 -12.50 8.59 -38.32
C VAL A 15 -12.56 9.36 -39.63
N ASP A 16 -12.47 10.68 -39.55
CA ASP A 16 -12.46 11.54 -40.74
C ASP A 16 -11.09 11.48 -41.43
N ARG A 17 -10.04 11.18 -40.66
CA ARG A 17 -8.68 10.97 -41.16
C ARG A 17 -7.90 9.97 -40.31
N LEU A 18 -7.37 8.93 -40.93
CA LEU A 18 -6.43 7.99 -40.32
C LEU A 18 -5.01 8.21 -40.87
N VAL A 19 -4.03 8.28 -39.98
CA VAL A 19 -2.61 8.31 -40.31
C VAL A 19 -1.94 7.10 -39.66
N VAL A 20 -1.47 6.16 -40.49
CA VAL A 20 -0.69 5.00 -40.04
C VAL A 20 0.79 5.34 -40.21
N LEU A 21 1.54 5.35 -39.11
CA LEU A 21 2.97 5.63 -39.11
C LEU A 21 3.75 4.32 -38.94
N SER A 22 4.80 4.15 -39.75
CA SER A 22 5.74 3.03 -39.61
C SER A 22 6.56 3.10 -38.32
N SER A 23 6.73 4.29 -37.76
CA SER A 23 7.34 4.54 -36.45
C SER A 23 6.99 5.96 -35.99
N ALA A 24 6.92 6.19 -34.68
CA ALA A 24 6.74 7.51 -34.08
C ALA A 24 7.60 7.70 -32.83
N THR A 25 7.92 8.96 -32.52
CA THR A 25 8.43 9.27 -31.18
C THR A 25 7.30 9.23 -30.16
N SER A 26 6.15 9.83 -30.46
CA SER A 26 4.93 9.78 -29.65
C SER A 26 3.70 10.08 -30.51
N THR A 27 2.73 9.18 -30.58
CA THR A 27 1.50 9.40 -31.35
C THR A 27 0.71 10.62 -30.87
N ASN A 28 0.74 10.93 -29.56
CA ASN A 28 0.13 12.14 -29.00
C ASN A 28 0.83 13.43 -29.46
N ALA A 29 2.13 13.38 -29.75
CA ALA A 29 2.85 14.51 -30.31
C ALA A 29 2.58 14.63 -31.81
N GLU A 30 2.63 13.51 -32.54
CA GLU A 30 2.45 13.49 -33.99
C GLU A 30 1.05 13.95 -34.41
N ILE A 31 0.00 13.54 -33.70
CA ILE A 31 -1.39 13.89 -34.06
C ILE A 31 -1.64 15.40 -34.09
N LYS A 32 -0.88 16.20 -33.34
CA LYS A 32 -0.97 17.66 -33.33
C LYS A 32 -0.65 18.29 -34.70
N ASN A 33 0.11 17.60 -35.54
CA ASN A 33 0.45 18.04 -36.89
C ASN A 33 -0.67 17.77 -37.92
N PHE A 34 -1.70 17.03 -37.52
CA PHE A 34 -2.79 16.58 -38.40
C PHE A 34 -4.16 17.06 -37.93
N LEU A 35 -4.22 17.95 -36.95
CA LEU A 35 -5.48 18.51 -36.46
C LEU A 35 -6.05 19.48 -37.50
N ASP A 36 -7.27 19.19 -37.92
CA ASP A 36 -8.08 20.05 -38.77
C ASP A 36 -9.38 20.40 -38.02
N ASP A 37 -9.90 21.62 -38.20
CA ASP A 37 -11.04 22.13 -37.43
C ASP A 37 -12.31 21.31 -37.69
N GLY A 38 -12.81 20.62 -36.66
CA GLY A 38 -14.06 19.85 -36.70
C GLY A 38 -13.93 18.38 -37.07
N ASP A 39 -12.75 17.92 -37.49
CA ASP A 39 -12.51 16.53 -37.87
C ASP A 39 -12.09 15.67 -36.67
N VAL A 40 -12.46 14.38 -36.69
CA VAL A 40 -11.88 13.37 -35.81
C VAL A 40 -10.73 12.70 -36.54
N VAL A 41 -9.53 12.82 -35.98
CA VAL A 41 -8.29 12.34 -36.58
C VAL A 41 -7.72 11.22 -35.71
N ALA A 42 -7.17 10.17 -36.32
CA ALA A 42 -6.42 9.14 -35.62
C ALA A 42 -5.01 9.00 -36.17
N VAL A 43 -4.04 8.81 -35.27
CA VAL A 43 -2.65 8.42 -35.58
C VAL A 43 -2.37 7.11 -34.88
N ILE A 44 -1.88 6.12 -35.62
CA ILE A 44 -1.54 4.80 -35.07
C ILE A 44 -0.14 4.36 -35.52
N THR A 45 0.58 3.70 -34.62
CA THR A 45 1.84 3.00 -34.92
C THR A 45 1.98 1.80 -33.99
N ASP A 46 2.73 0.78 -34.41
CA ASP A 46 3.19 -0.30 -33.55
C ASP A 46 4.65 -0.11 -33.09
N ASP A 47 5.37 0.91 -33.60
CA ASP A 47 6.73 1.28 -33.18
C ASP A 47 6.79 2.70 -32.61
N GLN A 48 6.70 2.81 -31.29
CA GLN A 48 6.74 4.08 -30.57
C GLN A 48 7.90 4.10 -29.58
N THR A 49 8.82 5.05 -29.74
CA THR A 49 10.09 5.04 -29.01
C THR A 49 10.12 5.94 -27.76
N LYS A 50 9.30 7.00 -27.71
CA LYS A 50 9.30 8.03 -26.64
C LYS A 50 7.89 8.41 -26.20
N GLY A 51 6.97 7.46 -26.22
CA GLY A 51 5.63 7.65 -25.69
C GLY A 51 5.64 8.00 -24.22
N ARG A 52 4.62 8.75 -23.79
CA ARG A 52 4.44 9.14 -22.39
C ARG A 52 3.17 8.52 -21.83
N GLY A 53 3.23 8.09 -20.58
CA GLY A 53 2.10 7.83 -19.70
C GLY A 53 1.99 8.94 -18.65
N ARG A 54 1.15 8.71 -17.64
CA ARG A 54 1.04 9.62 -16.47
C ARG A 54 2.38 9.70 -15.72
N LEU A 55 2.61 10.85 -15.08
CA LEU A 55 3.84 11.13 -14.30
C LEU A 55 5.13 10.90 -15.11
N ASP A 56 5.10 11.23 -16.39
CA ASP A 56 6.21 11.06 -17.34
C ASP A 56 6.78 9.64 -17.47
N ARG A 57 6.02 8.62 -17.04
CA ARG A 57 6.38 7.21 -17.26
C ARG A 57 6.44 6.91 -18.75
N GLN A 58 7.45 6.17 -19.19
CA GLN A 58 7.61 5.88 -20.63
C GLN A 58 6.64 4.79 -21.08
N TRP A 59 6.05 4.96 -22.27
CA TRP A 59 5.29 3.93 -22.98
C TRP A 59 5.94 3.66 -24.35
N VAL A 60 6.65 2.53 -24.44
CA VAL A 60 7.29 2.08 -25.68
C VAL A 60 6.41 1.02 -26.32
N THR A 61 6.24 1.09 -27.65
CA THR A 61 5.63 -0.01 -28.41
C THR A 61 6.65 -0.63 -29.34
N LYS A 62 6.59 -1.96 -29.44
CA LYS A 62 7.42 -2.76 -30.35
C LYS A 62 6.51 -3.37 -31.41
N PRO A 63 6.94 -3.40 -32.68
CA PRO A 63 6.19 -4.02 -33.77
C PRO A 63 5.67 -5.42 -33.42
N GLY A 64 4.37 -5.62 -33.60
CA GLY A 64 3.69 -6.89 -33.32
C GLY A 64 3.35 -7.17 -31.85
N GLU A 65 3.94 -6.46 -30.88
CA GLU A 65 3.65 -6.66 -29.45
C GLU A 65 2.58 -5.69 -28.93
N SER A 66 2.62 -4.44 -29.38
CA SER A 66 1.72 -3.41 -28.89
C SER A 66 1.44 -2.37 -29.95
N VAL A 67 0.32 -1.66 -29.79
CA VAL A 67 -0.05 -0.53 -30.63
C VAL A 67 -0.22 0.73 -29.79
N ALA A 68 0.28 1.84 -30.31
CA ALA A 68 0.02 3.17 -29.81
C ALA A 68 -0.98 3.85 -30.76
N LEU A 69 -2.14 4.22 -30.24
CA LEU A 69 -3.18 4.94 -30.96
C LEU A 69 -3.43 6.28 -30.26
N SER A 70 -3.47 7.36 -31.02
CA SER A 70 -3.97 8.65 -30.57
C SER A 70 -5.17 9.04 -31.43
N ILE A 71 -6.26 9.47 -30.81
CA ILE A 71 -7.45 9.99 -31.51
C ILE A 71 -7.73 11.40 -31.02
N ALA A 72 -7.83 12.36 -31.93
CA ALA A 72 -8.22 13.72 -31.63
C ALA A 72 -9.70 13.91 -31.93
N PHE A 73 -10.47 14.38 -30.94
CA PHE A 73 -11.85 14.79 -31.11
C PHE A 73 -11.96 16.31 -30.97
N PRO A 74 -12.76 17.00 -31.79
CA PRO A 74 -13.02 18.43 -31.62
C PRO A 74 -13.51 18.69 -30.19
N TRP A 75 -12.89 19.64 -29.49
CA TRP A 75 -13.14 19.87 -28.06
C TRP A 75 -12.93 21.33 -27.68
N SER A 76 -14.00 22.00 -27.30
CA SER A 76 -13.95 23.41 -26.94
C SER A 76 -13.33 23.62 -25.54
N ALA A 77 -12.95 24.87 -25.25
CA ALA A 77 -12.50 25.23 -23.91
C ALA A 77 -13.60 25.04 -22.84
N ASP A 78 -14.88 25.22 -23.22
CA ASP A 78 -16.00 24.99 -22.32
C ASP A 78 -16.24 23.50 -22.08
N ASP A 79 -16.10 22.67 -23.12
CA ASP A 79 -16.14 21.20 -22.96
C ASP A 79 -15.03 20.74 -22.00
N HIS A 80 -13.81 21.25 -22.18
CA HIS A 80 -12.68 20.92 -21.31
C HIS A 80 -12.98 21.27 -19.84
N LYS A 81 -13.43 22.51 -19.58
CA LYS A 81 -13.83 22.96 -18.24
C LYS A 81 -14.94 22.10 -17.64
N ARG A 82 -15.95 21.70 -18.43
CA ARG A 82 -17.06 20.86 -17.96
C ARG A 82 -16.65 19.41 -17.71
N SER A 83 -15.68 18.90 -18.44
CA SER A 83 -15.31 17.49 -18.43
C SER A 83 -14.39 17.08 -17.26
N GLY A 84 -13.62 18.01 -16.69
CA GLY A 84 -12.72 17.68 -15.57
C GLY A 84 -11.81 16.48 -15.85
N SER A 85 -11.73 15.55 -14.89
CA SER A 85 -10.96 14.30 -14.99
C SER A 85 -11.74 13.13 -15.62
N TRP A 86 -12.94 13.36 -16.17
CA TRP A 86 -13.79 12.29 -16.71
C TRP A 86 -13.32 11.71 -18.04
N VAL A 87 -12.57 12.45 -18.85
CA VAL A 87 -12.21 11.98 -20.20
C VAL A 87 -11.39 10.67 -20.15
N PRO A 88 -10.31 10.54 -19.36
CA PRO A 88 -9.59 9.27 -19.24
C PRO A 88 -10.45 8.11 -18.70
N LEU A 89 -11.36 8.39 -17.76
CA LEU A 89 -12.25 7.39 -17.17
C LEU A 89 -13.27 6.87 -18.19
N LEU A 90 -13.87 7.78 -18.97
CA LEU A 90 -14.78 7.43 -20.05
C LEU A 90 -14.07 6.61 -21.13
N VAL A 91 -12.84 6.98 -21.50
CA VAL A 91 -12.04 6.22 -22.48
C VAL A 91 -11.77 4.81 -21.97
N GLY A 92 -11.38 4.68 -20.69
CA GLY A 92 -11.15 3.39 -20.07
C GLY A 92 -12.40 2.52 -20.04
N ALA A 93 -13.54 3.09 -19.65
CA ALA A 93 -14.80 2.36 -19.60
C ALA A 93 -15.29 1.96 -20.99
N ALA A 94 -15.14 2.83 -21.99
CA ALA A 94 -15.46 2.52 -23.38
C ALA A 94 -14.61 1.36 -23.90
N LEU A 95 -13.29 1.38 -23.65
CA LEU A 95 -12.40 0.29 -24.03
C LEU A 95 -12.78 -1.02 -23.34
N VAL A 96 -13.06 -1.01 -22.03
CA VAL A 96 -13.50 -2.22 -21.32
C VAL A 96 -14.78 -2.81 -21.93
N ARG A 97 -15.79 -1.97 -22.23
CA ARG A 97 -17.04 -2.43 -22.83
C ARG A 97 -16.83 -3.04 -24.22
N VAL A 98 -15.97 -2.45 -25.04
CA VAL A 98 -15.61 -3.03 -26.34
C VAL A 98 -14.85 -4.35 -26.12
N LEU A 99 -13.91 -4.43 -25.19
CA LEU A 99 -13.23 -5.70 -24.90
C LEU A 99 -14.21 -6.80 -24.46
N HIS A 100 -15.26 -6.46 -23.72
CA HIS A 100 -16.33 -7.40 -23.35
C HIS A 100 -17.10 -7.92 -24.57
N THR A 101 -17.40 -7.08 -25.57
CA THR A 101 -18.07 -7.53 -26.82
C THR A 101 -17.20 -8.45 -27.65
N HIS A 102 -15.88 -8.35 -27.51
CA HIS A 102 -14.88 -9.22 -28.15
C HIS A 102 -14.46 -10.42 -27.28
N GLY A 103 -15.23 -10.75 -26.23
CA GLY A 103 -15.07 -11.98 -25.45
C GLY A 103 -14.13 -11.88 -24.24
N LEU A 104 -13.61 -10.70 -23.91
CA LEU A 104 -12.72 -10.47 -22.77
C LEU A 104 -13.48 -9.97 -21.54
N GLY A 105 -14.45 -10.74 -21.06
CA GLY A 105 -15.38 -10.33 -19.98
C GLY A 105 -14.72 -9.96 -18.63
N GLU A 106 -13.49 -10.41 -18.39
CA GLU A 106 -12.74 -10.10 -17.16
C GLU A 106 -12.00 -8.75 -17.20
N ALA A 107 -12.03 -8.05 -18.34
CA ALA A 107 -11.43 -6.72 -18.44
C ALA A 107 -12.15 -5.73 -17.50
N SER A 108 -11.36 -4.87 -16.85
CA SER A 108 -11.87 -3.84 -15.95
C SER A 108 -11.02 -2.58 -16.00
N LEU A 109 -11.59 -1.47 -15.56
CA LEU A 109 -10.93 -0.18 -15.45
C LEU A 109 -10.34 -0.03 -14.05
N LYS A 110 -9.01 0.05 -13.96
CA LYS A 110 -8.31 0.48 -12.76
C LYS A 110 -8.12 2.01 -12.82
N TRP A 111 -8.64 2.70 -11.80
CA TRP A 111 -8.52 4.15 -11.70
C TRP A 111 -7.03 4.55 -11.62
N PRO A 112 -6.61 5.65 -12.27
CA PRO A 112 -7.44 6.57 -13.05
C PRO A 112 -7.51 6.26 -14.55
N ASN A 113 -6.68 5.37 -15.10
CA ASN A 113 -6.43 5.32 -16.54
C ASN A 113 -5.86 3.98 -17.08
N ASP A 114 -5.90 2.91 -16.31
CA ASP A 114 -5.34 1.62 -16.71
C ASP A 114 -6.47 0.61 -16.96
N VAL A 115 -6.44 -0.06 -18.12
CA VAL A 115 -7.31 -1.22 -18.36
C VAL A 115 -6.54 -2.48 -18.01
N VAL A 116 -7.14 -3.32 -17.17
CA VAL A 116 -6.53 -4.52 -16.60
C VAL A 116 -7.39 -5.76 -16.85
N VAL A 117 -6.77 -6.92 -16.94
CA VAL A 117 -7.43 -8.23 -16.80
C VAL A 117 -6.91 -8.86 -15.51
N GLY A 118 -7.81 -9.06 -14.55
CA GLY A 118 -7.43 -9.32 -13.16
C GLY A 118 -6.58 -8.16 -12.59
N GLN A 119 -5.32 -8.43 -12.24
CA GLN A 119 -4.37 -7.41 -11.74
C GLN A 119 -3.31 -7.02 -12.78
N LYS A 120 -3.36 -7.56 -14.00
CA LYS A 120 -2.36 -7.33 -15.04
C LYS A 120 -2.83 -6.29 -16.04
N LYS A 121 -1.98 -5.31 -16.34
CA LYS A 121 -2.23 -4.20 -17.25
C LYS A 121 -2.25 -4.66 -18.70
N LEU A 122 -3.36 -4.37 -19.37
CA LEU A 122 -3.60 -4.62 -20.79
C LEU A 122 -3.40 -3.34 -21.62
N ALA A 123 -3.88 -2.20 -21.12
CA ALA A 123 -3.75 -0.92 -21.80
C ALA A 123 -3.55 0.24 -20.82
N GLY A 124 -2.91 1.31 -21.29
CA GLY A 124 -2.76 2.57 -20.57
C GLY A 124 -3.29 3.75 -21.39
N ILE A 125 -3.95 4.69 -20.72
CA ILE A 125 -4.59 5.85 -21.37
C ILE A 125 -3.91 7.15 -20.95
N LEU A 126 -3.63 8.04 -21.91
CA LEU A 126 -3.13 9.39 -21.67
C LEU A 126 -3.88 10.39 -22.55
N CYS A 127 -4.69 11.25 -21.93
CA CYS A 127 -5.38 12.31 -22.65
C CYS A 127 -4.64 13.66 -22.53
N GLU A 128 -4.54 14.39 -23.64
CA GLU A 128 -3.98 15.74 -23.70
C GLU A 128 -5.02 16.70 -24.30
N TRP A 129 -5.17 17.89 -23.74
CA TRP A 129 -6.03 18.91 -24.33
C TRP A 129 -5.20 19.88 -25.18
N VAL A 130 -5.70 20.18 -26.37
CA VAL A 130 -5.17 21.23 -27.25
C VAL A 130 -6.12 22.43 -27.17
N PRO A 131 -5.67 23.56 -26.59
CA PRO A 131 -6.54 24.69 -26.31
C PRO A 131 -7.37 25.15 -27.51
N SER A 132 -8.69 25.20 -27.31
CA SER A 132 -9.70 25.65 -28.29
C SER A 132 -9.73 24.86 -29.61
N SER A 133 -9.20 23.63 -29.63
CA SER A 133 -9.15 22.78 -30.83
C SER A 133 -9.69 21.39 -30.53
N ALA A 134 -8.98 20.59 -29.73
CA ALA A 134 -9.27 19.17 -29.61
C ALA A 134 -8.89 18.59 -28.24
N VAL A 135 -9.48 17.44 -27.92
CA VAL A 135 -8.97 16.52 -26.90
C VAL A 135 -8.33 15.33 -27.62
N ILE A 136 -7.07 15.08 -27.32
CA ILE A 136 -6.29 13.95 -27.81
C ILE A 136 -6.43 12.83 -26.79
N VAL A 137 -6.91 11.68 -27.23
CA VAL A 137 -7.03 10.44 -26.47
C VAL A 137 -5.92 9.50 -26.93
N GLY A 138 -4.87 9.36 -26.13
CA GLY A 138 -3.79 8.40 -26.35
C GLY A 138 -4.05 7.08 -25.65
N ILE A 139 -3.85 5.97 -26.35
CA ILE A 139 -4.08 4.60 -25.89
C ILE A 139 -2.89 3.75 -26.30
N GLY A 140 -2.20 3.19 -25.33
CA GLY A 140 -1.25 2.13 -25.53
C GLY A 140 -1.89 0.78 -25.21
N LEU A 141 -1.95 -0.13 -26.17
CA LEU A 141 -2.62 -1.43 -26.03
C LEU A 141 -1.63 -2.57 -26.31
N ASN A 142 -1.50 -3.48 -25.35
CA ASN A 142 -0.71 -4.70 -25.49
C ASN A 142 -1.49 -5.73 -26.33
N VAL A 143 -0.94 -6.09 -27.49
CA VAL A 143 -1.56 -7.01 -28.45
C VAL A 143 -1.06 -8.42 -28.22
N ASP A 144 0.25 -8.61 -28.16
CA ASP A 144 0.91 -9.88 -27.87
C ASP A 144 2.29 -9.61 -27.22
N PHE A 145 3.05 -10.64 -26.86
CA PHE A 145 4.44 -10.48 -26.45
C PHE A 145 5.35 -11.47 -27.16
N SER A 146 6.57 -11.04 -27.51
CA SER A 146 7.55 -11.95 -28.08
C SER A 146 7.89 -13.09 -27.10
N PRO A 147 7.96 -14.35 -27.56
CA PRO A 147 8.44 -15.46 -26.73
C PRO A 147 9.86 -15.26 -26.19
N ASP A 148 10.67 -14.45 -26.89
CA ASP A 148 12.07 -14.20 -26.55
C ASP A 148 12.25 -13.09 -25.50
N GLU A 149 11.20 -12.31 -25.21
CA GLU A 149 11.23 -11.21 -24.24
C GLU A 149 9.93 -11.21 -23.42
N PRO A 150 9.89 -11.96 -22.30
CA PRO A 150 8.66 -12.15 -21.55
C PRO A 150 8.17 -10.82 -20.95
N PRO A 151 6.85 -10.58 -20.90
CA PRO A 151 6.31 -9.34 -20.36
C PRO A 151 6.57 -9.22 -18.86
N SER A 152 6.57 -7.98 -18.36
CA SER A 152 6.48 -7.72 -16.92
C SER A 152 5.36 -8.57 -16.28
N PRO A 153 5.53 -9.11 -15.06
CA PRO A 153 4.49 -9.88 -14.37
C PRO A 153 3.17 -9.11 -14.19
N ARG A 154 3.25 -7.77 -14.21
CA ARG A 154 2.11 -6.86 -14.11
C ARG A 154 1.49 -6.49 -15.46
N ALA A 155 1.96 -7.06 -16.56
CA ALA A 155 1.45 -6.82 -17.90
C ALA A 155 0.76 -8.08 -18.47
N THR A 156 -0.23 -7.86 -19.32
CA THR A 156 -0.87 -8.89 -20.13
C THR A 156 -1.17 -8.31 -21.51
N ALA A 157 -1.41 -9.19 -22.48
CA ALA A 157 -1.73 -8.84 -23.85
C ALA A 157 -3.07 -9.46 -24.28
N LEU A 158 -3.67 -8.92 -25.35
CA LEU A 158 -4.92 -9.42 -25.91
C LEU A 158 -4.81 -10.90 -26.32
N GLY A 159 -3.72 -11.28 -26.99
CA GLY A 159 -3.50 -12.64 -27.49
C GLY A 159 -3.48 -13.72 -26.40
N HIS A 160 -3.28 -13.35 -25.14
CA HIS A 160 -3.33 -14.28 -24.01
C HIS A 160 -4.74 -14.69 -23.61
N HIS A 161 -5.75 -13.89 -23.95
CA HIS A 161 -7.10 -14.05 -23.42
C HIS A 161 -8.16 -14.28 -24.48
N VAL A 162 -7.91 -13.79 -25.70
CA VAL A 162 -8.82 -13.96 -26.83
C VAL A 162 -8.05 -14.54 -28.00
N SER A 163 -8.69 -15.43 -28.76
CA SER A 163 -8.04 -16.07 -29.91
C SER A 163 -7.63 -15.01 -30.93
N ALA A 164 -6.37 -15.05 -31.39
CA ALA A 164 -5.88 -14.16 -32.43
C ALA A 164 -6.65 -14.37 -33.74
N ALA A 165 -7.65 -13.51 -33.98
CA ALA A 165 -8.37 -13.44 -35.25
C ALA A 165 -7.79 -12.30 -36.11
N GLU A 166 -7.71 -12.54 -37.42
CA GLU A 166 -7.27 -11.51 -38.37
C GLU A 166 -8.21 -10.29 -38.27
N GLY A 167 -7.64 -9.10 -38.05
CA GLY A 167 -8.41 -7.85 -37.91
C GLY A 167 -9.04 -7.59 -36.53
N LEU A 168 -8.77 -8.41 -35.51
CA LEU A 168 -9.33 -8.21 -34.15
C LEU A 168 -8.99 -6.82 -33.58
N VAL A 169 -7.71 -6.43 -33.63
CA VAL A 169 -7.27 -5.12 -33.13
C VAL A 169 -7.98 -3.98 -33.87
N ASP A 170 -8.04 -4.05 -35.20
CA ASP A 170 -8.73 -3.05 -36.01
C ASP A 170 -10.22 -2.93 -35.64
N SER A 171 -10.91 -4.06 -35.46
CA SER A 171 -12.31 -4.06 -35.03
C SER A 171 -12.51 -3.44 -33.64
N ILE A 172 -11.65 -3.75 -32.68
CA ILE A 172 -11.69 -3.17 -31.32
C ILE A 172 -11.49 -1.65 -31.40
N LEU A 173 -10.49 -1.19 -32.15
CA LEU A 173 -10.18 0.24 -32.24
C LEU A 173 -11.28 1.02 -32.98
N ALA A 174 -11.86 0.45 -34.04
CA ALA A 174 -12.98 1.05 -34.76
C ALA A 174 -14.23 1.19 -33.89
N GLU A 175 -14.63 0.12 -33.18
CA GLU A 175 -15.77 0.14 -32.27
C GLU A 175 -15.55 1.11 -31.11
N LEU A 176 -14.31 1.20 -30.62
CA LEU A 176 -13.92 2.17 -29.60
C LEU A 176 -14.12 3.60 -30.08
N VAL A 177 -13.72 3.97 -31.30
CA VAL A 177 -13.97 5.32 -31.83
C VAL A 177 -15.47 5.66 -31.80
N GLY A 178 -16.32 4.72 -32.22
CA GLY A 178 -17.77 4.88 -32.15
C GLY A 178 -18.27 5.10 -30.72
N ALA A 179 -17.81 4.27 -29.77
CA ALA A 179 -18.14 4.40 -28.35
C ALA A 179 -17.66 5.74 -27.74
N LEU A 180 -16.47 6.21 -28.12
CA LEU A 180 -15.90 7.47 -27.68
C LEU A 180 -16.70 8.67 -28.21
N ARG A 181 -17.14 8.66 -29.48
CA ARG A 181 -17.99 9.73 -30.02
C ARG A 181 -19.26 9.91 -29.18
N VAL A 182 -19.94 8.80 -28.87
CA VAL A 182 -21.16 8.83 -28.05
C VAL A 182 -20.84 9.29 -26.62
N GLY A 183 -19.81 8.71 -26.00
CA GLY A 183 -19.47 9.02 -24.61
C GLY A 183 -19.00 10.46 -24.41
N LEU A 184 -18.18 10.99 -25.32
CA LEU A 184 -17.70 12.37 -25.29
C LEU A 184 -18.85 13.37 -25.54
N GLU A 185 -19.81 13.03 -26.41
CA GLU A 185 -21.02 13.86 -26.58
C GLU A 185 -21.92 13.81 -25.33
N GLY A 186 -22.04 12.64 -24.69
CA GLY A 186 -22.70 12.51 -23.39
C GLY A 186 -22.05 13.40 -22.33
N LEU A 187 -20.71 13.53 -22.33
CA LEU A 187 -20.03 14.44 -21.40
C LEU A 187 -20.40 15.92 -21.59
N ARG A 188 -20.88 16.31 -22.79
CA ARG A 188 -21.33 17.68 -23.11
C ARG A 188 -22.77 17.94 -22.73
N THR A 189 -23.63 16.93 -22.86
CA THR A 189 -25.09 17.10 -22.95
C THR A 189 -25.86 16.44 -21.82
N GLU A 190 -25.33 15.39 -21.19
CA GLU A 190 -26.03 14.58 -20.20
C GLU A 190 -25.67 14.94 -18.75
N PRO A 191 -26.59 14.70 -17.79
CA PRO A 191 -26.27 14.73 -16.37
C PRO A 191 -25.14 13.74 -16.03
N ARG A 192 -24.23 14.14 -15.13
CA ARG A 192 -23.04 13.35 -14.78
C ARG A 192 -23.36 11.96 -14.21
N ASP A 193 -24.50 11.79 -13.56
CA ASP A 193 -24.95 10.51 -12.97
C ASP A 193 -25.02 9.36 -13.99
N ALA A 194 -25.46 9.63 -15.23
CA ALA A 194 -25.56 8.60 -16.27
C ALA A 194 -24.18 8.11 -16.71
N THR A 195 -23.23 9.03 -16.88
CA THR A 195 -21.83 8.71 -17.20
C THR A 195 -21.15 7.99 -16.04
N ALA A 196 -21.40 8.44 -14.80
CA ALA A 196 -20.83 7.86 -13.59
C ALA A 196 -21.26 6.40 -13.41
N GLY A 197 -22.52 6.07 -13.71
CA GLY A 197 -23.01 4.69 -13.67
C GLY A 197 -22.28 3.75 -14.64
N VAL A 198 -22.09 4.19 -15.89
CA VAL A 198 -21.39 3.41 -16.92
C VAL A 198 -19.93 3.16 -16.55
N VAL A 199 -19.23 4.19 -16.06
CA VAL A 199 -17.83 4.09 -15.64
C VAL A 199 -17.69 3.21 -14.40
N SER A 200 -18.55 3.41 -13.40
CA SER A 200 -18.51 2.67 -12.13
C SER A 200 -18.77 1.17 -12.32
N ALA A 201 -19.65 0.79 -13.25
CA ALA A 201 -20.00 -0.59 -13.52
C ALA A 201 -18.82 -1.47 -14.00
N VAL A 202 -17.78 -0.85 -14.56
CA VAL A 202 -16.61 -1.56 -15.10
C VAL A 202 -15.33 -1.27 -14.33
N MET A 203 -15.40 -0.48 -13.24
CA MET A 203 -14.23 -0.06 -12.50
C MET A 203 -13.89 -1.07 -11.40
N SER A 204 -12.69 -1.64 -11.45
CA SER A 204 -12.21 -2.60 -10.44
C SER A 204 -11.75 -1.93 -9.15
N THR A 205 -11.56 -0.61 -9.17
CA THR A 205 -11.10 0.18 -8.01
C THR A 205 -12.22 0.42 -7.00
N LEU A 206 -13.47 0.53 -7.44
CA LEU A 206 -14.59 0.82 -6.54
C LEU A 206 -14.84 -0.34 -5.57
N GLY A 207 -15.25 0.04 -4.37
CA GLY A 207 -15.31 -0.81 -3.20
C GLY A 207 -13.93 -1.16 -2.64
N ARG A 208 -12.85 -1.17 -3.42
CA ARG A 208 -11.55 -1.64 -2.92
C ARG A 208 -10.93 -0.64 -1.94
N SER A 209 -10.15 -1.17 -1.01
CA SER A 209 -9.20 -0.35 -0.27
C SER A 209 -8.14 0.17 -1.24
N VAL A 210 -8.02 1.48 -1.27
CA VAL A 210 -7.02 2.19 -2.05
C VAL A 210 -6.13 2.94 -1.09
N GLU A 211 -4.84 2.92 -1.37
CA GLU A 211 -3.93 3.92 -0.83
C GLU A 211 -3.98 5.11 -1.77
N VAL A 212 -4.17 6.26 -1.15
CA VAL A 212 -4.14 7.57 -1.75
C VAL A 212 -2.86 8.18 -1.22
N GLN A 213 -2.16 8.92 -2.02
CA GLN A 213 -1.36 9.99 -1.46
C GLN A 213 -1.82 11.28 -2.10
N GLU A 214 -1.38 12.38 -1.52
CA GLU A 214 -1.63 13.75 -1.95
C GLU A 214 -0.37 14.45 -2.46
N PRO A 215 -0.46 15.59 -3.19
CA PRO A 215 0.71 16.30 -3.75
C PRO A 215 1.66 16.84 -2.69
N SER A 216 1.14 16.98 -1.47
CA SER A 216 1.92 17.22 -0.26
C SER A 216 2.88 16.06 0.07
N GLY A 217 2.61 14.88 -0.50
CA GLY A 217 3.11 13.52 -0.32
C GLY A 217 2.54 12.78 0.90
N GLU A 218 1.45 13.27 1.49
CA GLU A 218 0.72 12.60 2.57
C GLU A 218 0.01 11.38 2.00
N ALA A 219 0.23 10.18 2.56
CA ALA A 219 -0.45 8.96 2.12
C ALA A 219 -1.52 8.55 3.13
N TRP A 220 -2.74 8.31 2.67
CA TRP A 220 -3.85 7.82 3.46
C TRP A 220 -4.57 6.70 2.72
N ARG A 221 -5.07 5.71 3.46
CA ARG A 221 -5.85 4.62 2.89
C ARG A 221 -7.31 4.88 3.18
N GLY A 222 -8.13 4.33 2.32
CA GLY A 222 -9.56 4.42 2.44
C GLY A 222 -10.23 3.53 1.42
N VAL A 223 -11.55 3.45 1.52
CA VAL A 223 -12.35 2.64 0.60
C VAL A 223 -12.78 3.55 -0.53
N ALA A 224 -12.48 3.17 -1.77
CA ALA A 224 -13.00 3.87 -2.94
C ALA A 224 -14.52 3.66 -3.02
N GLN A 225 -15.31 4.68 -2.70
CA GLN A 225 -16.77 4.64 -2.63
C GLN A 225 -17.43 5.05 -3.95
N GLY A 226 -16.75 5.86 -4.77
CA GLY A 226 -17.34 6.36 -6.00
C GLY A 226 -16.46 7.35 -6.73
N LEU A 227 -17.09 8.18 -7.56
CA LEU A 227 -16.47 9.31 -8.24
C LEU A 227 -17.26 10.58 -7.92
N ASP A 228 -16.58 11.71 -7.80
CA ASP A 228 -17.24 13.02 -7.69
C ASP A 228 -17.65 13.57 -9.07
N ASP A 229 -18.34 14.70 -9.09
CA ASP A 229 -18.77 15.36 -10.34
C ASP A 229 -17.60 15.75 -11.26
N SER A 230 -16.38 15.81 -10.74
CA SER A 230 -15.14 16.13 -11.48
C SER A 230 -14.37 14.88 -11.93
N GLY A 231 -14.80 13.68 -11.55
CA GLY A 231 -14.14 12.40 -11.88
C GLY A 231 -12.99 12.05 -10.95
N HIS A 232 -12.89 12.68 -9.78
CA HIS A 232 -11.94 12.27 -8.74
C HIS A 232 -12.45 11.04 -8.01
N LEU A 233 -11.54 10.19 -7.55
CA LEU A 233 -11.91 9.04 -6.75
C LEU A 233 -12.39 9.52 -5.39
N LEU A 234 -13.65 9.23 -5.07
CA LEU A 234 -14.20 9.46 -3.75
C LEU A 234 -13.75 8.31 -2.87
N VAL A 235 -12.79 8.60 -2.01
CA VAL A 235 -12.24 7.62 -1.08
C VAL A 235 -12.67 8.04 0.32
N MET A 236 -13.35 7.14 1.02
CA MET A 236 -13.64 7.31 2.43
C MET A 236 -12.38 6.95 3.20
N PRO A 237 -11.64 7.93 3.75
CA PRO A 237 -10.44 7.64 4.53
C PRO A 237 -10.85 6.74 5.70
N GLU A 238 -9.99 5.79 6.02
CA GLU A 238 -10.25 4.94 7.17
C GLU A 238 -10.30 5.75 8.46
N GLY A 239 -11.29 5.45 9.31
CA GLY A 239 -11.56 6.20 10.53
C GLY A 239 -12.31 7.53 10.32
N SER A 240 -12.72 7.84 9.09
CA SER A 240 -13.53 9.02 8.76
C SER A 240 -14.92 8.60 8.28
N SER A 241 -15.95 9.36 8.67
CA SER A 241 -17.28 9.29 8.05
C SER A 241 -17.41 10.24 6.86
N GLU A 242 -16.43 11.11 6.64
CA GLU A 242 -16.38 12.03 5.52
C GLU A 242 -15.57 11.44 4.37
N VAL A 243 -16.16 11.45 3.18
CA VAL A 243 -15.55 11.00 1.94
C VAL A 243 -14.69 12.12 1.37
N ARG A 244 -13.45 11.80 0.96
CA ARG A 244 -12.51 12.77 0.35
C ARG A 244 -12.32 12.46 -1.13
N ALA A 245 -12.28 13.51 -1.94
CA ALA A 245 -11.94 13.41 -3.35
C ALA A 245 -10.41 13.31 -3.53
N VAL A 246 -9.97 12.37 -4.35
CA VAL A 246 -8.57 12.04 -4.58
C VAL A 246 -8.15 12.39 -6.00
N VAL A 247 -7.04 13.12 -6.10
CA VAL A 247 -6.41 13.48 -7.37
C VAL A 247 -5.21 12.56 -7.61
N ALA A 248 -5.02 12.12 -8.85
CA ALA A 248 -4.19 10.98 -9.21
C ALA A 248 -2.65 11.18 -9.18
N SER A 249 -2.10 12.06 -8.34
CA SER A 249 -0.68 12.44 -8.41
C SER A 249 0.25 11.75 -7.42
N ASP A 250 -0.21 10.88 -6.51
CA ASP A 250 0.61 10.61 -5.35
C ASP A 250 0.39 9.20 -4.72
N ILE A 251 1.47 8.36 -4.48
CA ILE A 251 1.84 7.37 -3.35
C ILE A 251 3.39 7.16 -3.19
N GLU A 252 3.93 7.13 -1.93
CA GLU A 252 5.30 6.78 -1.46
C GLU A 252 5.23 5.95 -0.15
N HIS A 253 5.99 4.84 -0.05
CA HIS A 253 6.19 4.03 1.16
C HIS A 253 7.39 4.51 2.02
N LEU A 254 7.39 4.18 3.33
CA LEU A 254 8.16 4.83 4.39
C LEU A 254 9.10 3.90 5.17
N GLY A 255 10.40 3.88 4.85
CA GLY A 255 11.41 3.04 5.53
C GLY A 255 12.07 3.62 6.79
N GLN A 256 11.33 3.94 7.87
CA GLN A 256 11.99 4.43 9.12
C GLN A 256 12.66 3.32 9.93
N LEU A 257 12.17 2.09 9.83
CA LEU A 257 12.69 0.99 10.65
C LEU A 257 14.07 0.55 10.13
N ALA A 258 14.26 0.47 8.81
CA ALA A 258 15.58 0.31 8.21
C ALA A 258 16.54 1.43 8.64
N ARG A 259 16.09 2.70 8.70
CA ARG A 259 16.91 3.82 9.17
C ARG A 259 17.41 3.61 10.60
N MET A 260 16.57 3.12 11.50
CA MET A 260 16.95 2.89 12.90
C MET A 260 17.87 1.67 13.12
N MET A 261 17.95 0.77 12.15
CA MET A 261 18.93 -0.32 12.16
C MET A 261 20.35 0.15 11.83
N ILE A 262 20.52 1.24 11.07
CA ILE A 262 21.84 1.72 10.61
C ILE A 262 22.83 1.96 11.77
N PRO A 263 22.50 2.71 12.84
CA PRO A 263 23.46 2.94 13.92
C PRO A 263 23.86 1.64 14.65
N ALA A 264 22.91 0.72 14.83
CA ALA A 264 23.19 -0.58 15.44
C ALA A 264 24.08 -1.46 14.56
N ALA A 265 23.85 -1.48 13.24
CA ALA A 265 24.69 -2.20 12.29
C ALA A 265 26.14 -1.68 12.32
N ILE A 266 26.33 -0.36 12.30
CA ILE A 266 27.65 0.27 12.42
C ILE A 266 28.36 -0.17 13.71
N ASN A 267 27.66 -0.12 14.85
CA ASN A 267 28.24 -0.49 16.15
C ASN A 267 28.60 -1.99 16.25
N LEU A 268 27.85 -2.85 15.56
CA LEU A 268 28.12 -4.30 15.49
C LEU A 268 29.19 -4.65 14.44
N GLY A 269 29.60 -3.70 13.59
CA GLY A 269 30.49 -3.95 12.47
C GLY A 269 29.82 -4.76 11.33
N LEU A 270 28.49 -4.67 11.20
CA LEU A 270 27.73 -5.29 10.13
C LEU A 270 27.61 -4.34 8.93
N GLU A 271 27.77 -4.87 7.72
CA GLU A 271 27.46 -4.13 6.49
C GLU A 271 25.95 -4.21 6.23
N LEU A 272 25.24 -3.11 6.51
CA LEU A 272 23.81 -3.03 6.24
C LEU A 272 23.57 -2.47 4.83
N ARG A 273 22.95 -3.30 3.98
CA ARG A 273 22.48 -2.93 2.64
C ARG A 273 20.97 -2.80 2.64
N VAL A 274 20.45 -1.71 2.08
CA VAL A 274 19.01 -1.45 1.98
C VAL A 274 18.61 -1.40 0.51
N PHE A 275 17.61 -2.22 0.16
CA PHE A 275 16.85 -2.09 -1.07
C PHE A 275 15.79 -1.01 -0.85
N ALA A 276 15.97 0.16 -1.43
CA ALA A 276 15.02 1.26 -1.32
C ALA A 276 14.08 1.31 -2.52
N GLU A 277 12.82 1.63 -2.30
CA GLU A 277 11.85 1.87 -3.40
C GLU A 277 12.10 3.20 -4.12
N SER A 278 12.79 4.14 -3.46
CA SER A 278 13.06 5.46 -4.00
C SER A 278 14.37 6.05 -3.47
N GLU A 279 15.00 6.92 -4.26
CA GLU A 279 16.26 7.61 -3.90
C GLU A 279 16.13 8.47 -2.64
N GLY A 280 14.91 8.92 -2.30
CA GLY A 280 14.61 9.80 -1.17
C GLY A 280 14.28 9.09 0.15
N SER A 281 14.45 7.76 0.23
CA SER A 281 14.03 6.99 1.42
C SER A 281 14.69 7.48 2.72
N SER A 282 14.00 7.33 3.86
CA SER A 282 14.55 7.72 5.17
C SER A 282 15.80 6.93 5.56
N ALA A 283 15.98 5.74 4.96
CA ALA A 283 17.11 4.85 5.11
C ALA A 283 18.21 5.06 4.05
N ARG A 284 18.19 6.17 3.28
CA ARG A 284 19.18 6.48 2.21
C ARG A 284 20.65 6.32 2.59
N LEU A 285 20.99 6.44 3.88
CA LEU A 285 22.36 6.26 4.37
C LEU A 285 22.84 4.80 4.27
N GLY A 286 21.93 3.84 4.23
CA GLY A 286 22.21 2.42 3.97
C GLY A 286 21.70 1.93 2.62
N ALA A 287 21.11 2.81 1.79
CA ALA A 287 20.58 2.42 0.48
C ALA A 287 21.73 2.07 -0.46
N SER A 288 21.79 0.79 -0.85
CA SER A 288 22.76 0.26 -1.81
C SER A 288 22.10 -0.07 -3.15
N HIS A 289 20.78 -0.14 -3.18
CA HIS A 289 19.99 -0.39 -4.37
C HIS A 289 18.71 0.44 -4.32
N VAL A 290 18.27 0.97 -5.46
CA VAL A 290 16.99 1.67 -5.61
C VAL A 290 16.24 1.03 -6.77
N GLY A 291 15.06 0.49 -6.54
CA GLY A 291 14.34 -0.30 -7.54
C GLY A 291 12.94 -0.75 -7.11
N ASP A 292 12.41 -1.77 -7.78
CA ASP A 292 11.15 -2.43 -7.43
C ASP A 292 11.44 -3.76 -6.73
N PHE A 293 11.29 -3.80 -5.40
CA PHE A 293 11.50 -5.02 -4.60
C PHE A 293 10.51 -6.15 -4.94
N THR A 294 9.47 -5.89 -5.74
CA THR A 294 8.56 -6.93 -6.27
C THR A 294 9.04 -7.58 -7.56
N ASN A 295 10.07 -6.99 -8.21
CA ASN A 295 10.75 -7.57 -9.35
C ASN A 295 11.75 -8.63 -8.87
N LEU A 296 11.55 -9.89 -9.29
CA LEU A 296 12.41 -11.00 -8.88
C LEU A 296 13.86 -10.81 -9.34
N GLU A 297 14.09 -10.27 -10.54
CA GLU A 297 15.45 -10.10 -11.08
C GLU A 297 16.24 -9.07 -10.27
N GLU A 298 15.61 -7.94 -9.93
CA GLU A 298 16.21 -6.92 -9.08
C GLU A 298 16.45 -7.45 -7.67
N LEU A 299 15.50 -8.21 -7.13
CA LEU A 299 15.64 -8.81 -5.80
C LEU A 299 16.75 -9.88 -5.76
N VAL A 300 16.91 -10.68 -6.82
CA VAL A 300 18.03 -11.62 -6.99
C VAL A 300 19.34 -10.86 -7.09
N ALA A 301 19.40 -9.79 -7.90
CA ALA A 301 20.60 -8.96 -8.03
C ALA A 301 21.00 -8.28 -6.72
N PHE A 302 20.02 -7.89 -5.90
CA PHE A 302 20.27 -7.35 -4.56
C PHE A 302 20.69 -8.42 -3.55
N ALA A 303 20.09 -9.60 -3.63
CA ALA A 303 20.43 -10.74 -2.78
C ALA A 303 21.86 -11.25 -3.04
N ASP A 304 22.39 -11.04 -4.25
CA ASP A 304 23.77 -11.38 -4.57
C ASP A 304 24.77 -10.60 -3.70
N GLY A 305 25.58 -11.34 -2.95
CA GLY A 305 26.53 -10.78 -1.99
C GLY A 305 25.93 -10.28 -0.67
N VAL A 306 24.73 -10.73 -0.30
CA VAL A 306 24.12 -10.53 1.03
C VAL A 306 24.02 -11.88 1.76
N ASP A 307 24.52 -11.94 2.99
CA ASP A 307 24.50 -13.18 3.80
C ASP A 307 23.10 -13.52 4.33
N VAL A 308 22.31 -12.49 4.67
CA VAL A 308 20.97 -12.62 5.22
C VAL A 308 20.08 -11.43 4.83
N ILE A 309 18.83 -11.70 4.46
CA ILE A 309 17.82 -10.69 4.18
C ILE A 309 16.81 -10.64 5.33
N THR A 310 16.43 -9.42 5.72
CA THR A 310 15.34 -9.14 6.65
C THR A 310 14.53 -7.92 6.19
N PHE A 311 13.46 -7.59 6.92
CA PHE A 311 12.43 -6.69 6.44
C PHE A 311 12.10 -5.61 7.45
N ASP A 312 11.83 -4.41 6.93
CA ASP A 312 11.40 -3.28 7.73
C ASP A 312 9.88 -3.05 7.64
N HIS A 313 9.18 -3.73 6.72
CA HIS A 313 7.73 -3.84 6.66
C HIS A 313 7.27 -5.26 6.31
N GLU A 314 6.00 -5.55 6.57
CA GLU A 314 5.45 -6.89 6.42
C GLU A 314 5.04 -7.20 4.98
N HIS A 315 4.60 -6.20 4.19
CA HIS A 315 4.06 -6.38 2.83
C HIS A 315 5.13 -6.66 1.75
N VAL A 316 5.93 -7.71 1.94
CA VAL A 316 6.99 -8.14 1.02
C VAL A 316 6.54 -9.32 0.16
N PRO A 317 7.06 -9.48 -1.06
CA PRO A 317 6.52 -10.43 -2.03
C PRO A 317 6.90 -11.88 -1.68
N LEU A 318 6.01 -12.61 -1.00
CA LEU A 318 6.30 -13.93 -0.40
C LEU A 318 6.84 -14.96 -1.40
N ASP A 319 6.33 -15.00 -2.63
CA ASP A 319 6.76 -15.99 -3.64
C ASP A 319 8.21 -15.74 -4.10
N GLN A 320 8.57 -14.47 -4.28
CA GLN A 320 9.93 -14.06 -4.61
C GLN A 320 10.88 -14.40 -3.45
N LEU A 321 10.44 -14.21 -2.19
CA LEU A 321 11.23 -14.62 -1.03
C LEU A 321 11.40 -16.13 -0.94
N ARG A 322 10.37 -16.93 -1.26
CA ARG A 322 10.50 -18.39 -1.34
C ARG A 322 11.54 -18.79 -2.39
N HIS A 323 11.50 -18.15 -3.56
CA HIS A 323 12.49 -18.40 -4.63
C HIS A 323 13.92 -18.12 -4.17
N LEU A 324 14.16 -16.97 -3.51
CA LEU A 324 15.47 -16.63 -2.98
C LEU A 324 15.95 -17.60 -1.89
N ARG A 325 15.04 -18.04 -1.02
CA ARG A 325 15.37 -19.02 0.01
C ARG A 325 15.73 -20.38 -0.59
N GLU A 326 15.00 -20.82 -1.61
CA GLU A 326 15.32 -22.05 -2.37
C GLU A 326 16.66 -21.94 -3.09
N ALA A 327 17.04 -20.74 -3.53
CA ALA A 327 18.35 -20.44 -4.12
C ALA A 327 19.49 -20.36 -3.08
N GLY A 328 19.19 -20.43 -1.78
CA GLY A 328 20.16 -20.53 -0.69
C GLY A 328 20.37 -19.25 0.13
N THR A 329 19.67 -18.15 -0.17
CA THR A 329 19.74 -16.92 0.63
C THR A 329 19.02 -17.12 1.97
N ALA A 330 19.67 -16.79 3.09
CA ALA A 330 19.02 -16.81 4.39
C ALA A 330 18.01 -15.66 4.49
N ILE A 331 16.76 -15.97 4.85
CA ILE A 331 15.67 -14.97 4.92
C ILE A 331 14.96 -15.10 6.25
N PHE A 332 14.99 -14.03 7.04
CA PHE A 332 14.42 -14.01 8.37
C PHE A 332 13.56 -12.76 8.62
N PRO A 333 12.34 -12.91 9.19
CA PRO A 333 11.64 -14.18 9.41
C PRO A 333 11.34 -14.93 8.09
N PRO A 334 11.12 -16.26 8.13
CA PRO A 334 10.85 -17.03 6.92
C PRO A 334 9.52 -16.61 6.27
N PRO A 335 9.33 -16.78 4.95
CA PRO A 335 8.12 -16.38 4.24
C PRO A 335 6.82 -16.99 4.81
N GLU A 336 6.89 -18.19 5.38
CA GLU A 336 5.75 -18.86 6.02
C GLU A 336 5.33 -18.16 7.30
N ALA A 337 6.28 -17.61 8.06
CA ALA A 337 5.99 -16.81 9.24
C ALA A 337 5.39 -15.45 8.82
N LEU A 338 5.97 -14.78 7.84
CA LEU A 338 5.45 -13.50 7.31
C LEU A 338 4.03 -13.62 6.74
N ALA A 339 3.67 -14.77 6.17
CA ALA A 339 2.32 -15.01 5.69
C ALA A 339 1.25 -14.80 6.78
N LEU A 340 1.60 -15.03 8.06
CA LEU A 340 0.69 -14.77 9.18
C LEU A 340 0.39 -13.29 9.39
N THR A 341 1.25 -12.37 8.96
CA THR A 341 1.01 -10.93 9.11
C THR A 341 0.38 -10.31 7.86
N HIS A 342 0.33 -11.05 6.74
CA HIS A 342 -0.33 -10.61 5.50
C HIS A 342 -1.85 -10.73 5.54
N ASP A 343 -2.34 -11.82 6.13
CA ASP A 343 -3.75 -12.18 6.17
C ASP A 343 -4.19 -12.50 7.60
N LYS A 344 -5.09 -11.66 8.12
CA LYS A 344 -5.62 -11.74 9.49
C LYS A 344 -6.41 -13.03 9.70
N THR A 345 -7.08 -13.57 8.68
CA THR A 345 -7.78 -14.86 8.78
C THR A 345 -6.79 -16.02 8.89
N VAL A 346 -5.71 -15.99 8.11
CA VAL A 346 -4.62 -16.99 8.22
C VAL A 346 -3.99 -16.93 9.62
N MET A 347 -3.74 -15.72 10.14
CA MET A 347 -3.26 -15.52 11.50
C MET A 347 -4.20 -16.15 12.54
N ARG A 348 -5.51 -15.83 12.48
CA ARG A 348 -6.50 -16.32 13.45
C ARG A 348 -6.61 -17.83 13.46
N GLN A 349 -6.61 -18.44 12.28
CA GLN A 349 -6.61 -19.89 12.15
C GLN A 349 -5.33 -20.51 12.75
N ALA A 350 -4.16 -19.99 12.38
CA ALA A 350 -2.88 -20.50 12.89
C ALA A 350 -2.76 -20.37 14.42
N LEU A 351 -3.20 -19.24 14.99
CA LEU A 351 -3.25 -19.05 16.44
C LEU A 351 -4.26 -19.98 17.12
N ALA A 352 -5.41 -20.26 16.49
CA ALA A 352 -6.39 -21.21 17.00
C ALA A 352 -5.82 -22.63 17.06
N ASP A 353 -5.16 -23.05 15.98
CA ASP A 353 -4.54 -24.38 15.86
C ASP A 353 -3.40 -24.55 16.88
N ALA A 354 -2.69 -23.46 17.21
CA ALA A 354 -1.67 -23.42 18.25
C ALA A 354 -2.25 -23.31 19.69
N GLY A 355 -3.57 -23.25 19.85
CA GLY A 355 -4.24 -23.12 21.15
C GLY A 355 -3.95 -21.79 21.86
N LEU A 356 -3.67 -20.73 21.12
CA LEU A 356 -3.34 -19.42 21.66
C LEU A 356 -4.60 -18.58 21.92
N PRO A 357 -4.62 -17.80 23.01
CA PRO A 357 -5.78 -17.00 23.34
C PRO A 357 -5.90 -15.83 22.37
N GLN A 358 -7.10 -15.63 21.84
CA GLN A 358 -7.42 -14.61 20.85
C GLN A 358 -8.90 -14.23 20.96
N PRO A 359 -9.32 -13.10 20.38
CA PRO A 359 -10.73 -12.76 20.30
C PRO A 359 -11.54 -13.88 19.66
N LEU A 360 -12.79 -14.09 20.07
CA LEU A 360 -13.74 -14.87 19.27
C LEU A 360 -13.79 -14.29 17.85
N TRP A 361 -13.78 -15.15 16.83
CA TRP A 361 -13.68 -14.72 15.45
C TRP A 361 -14.46 -15.64 14.51
N ALA A 362 -14.91 -15.08 13.38
CA ALA A 362 -15.57 -15.82 12.31
C ALA A 362 -15.42 -15.10 10.96
N ILE A 363 -15.54 -15.83 9.86
CA ILE A 363 -15.55 -15.25 8.51
C ILE A 363 -17.01 -15.08 8.06
N ALA A 364 -17.40 -13.84 7.77
CA ALA A 364 -18.67 -13.53 7.16
C ALA A 364 -18.54 -13.51 5.63
N SER A 365 -19.51 -14.15 4.97
CA SER A 365 -19.80 -14.12 3.54
C SER A 365 -21.29 -13.83 3.35
N GLU A 366 -21.75 -13.55 2.13
CA GLU A 366 -23.16 -13.19 1.86
C GLU A 366 -24.16 -14.16 2.50
N ASP A 367 -23.85 -15.47 2.49
CA ASP A 367 -24.73 -16.51 3.02
C ASP A 367 -24.49 -16.87 4.51
N SER A 368 -23.43 -16.34 5.14
CA SER A 368 -23.00 -16.75 6.51
C SER A 368 -23.03 -15.64 7.56
N ILE A 369 -23.61 -14.47 7.24
CA ILE A 369 -23.60 -13.29 8.12
C ILE A 369 -24.17 -13.59 9.51
N ALA A 370 -25.33 -14.23 9.58
CA ALA A 370 -26.01 -14.48 10.86
C ALA A 370 -25.22 -15.45 11.75
N ASP A 371 -24.68 -16.52 11.16
CA ASP A 371 -23.87 -17.52 11.88
C ASP A 371 -22.53 -16.92 12.34
N ALA A 372 -21.88 -16.11 11.50
CA ALA A 372 -20.64 -15.42 11.84
C ALA A 372 -20.85 -14.43 12.99
N LEU A 373 -21.95 -13.65 12.97
CA LEU A 373 -22.31 -12.76 14.09
C LEU A 373 -22.57 -13.53 15.38
N ALA A 374 -23.27 -14.66 15.32
CA ALA A 374 -23.51 -15.50 16.49
C ALA A 374 -22.20 -16.05 17.08
N ALA A 375 -21.26 -16.44 16.22
CA ALA A 375 -19.96 -16.99 16.63
C ALA A 375 -19.06 -15.97 17.36
N VAL A 376 -19.21 -14.67 17.08
CA VAL A 376 -18.44 -13.60 17.74
C VAL A 376 -19.16 -12.95 18.93
N GLY A 377 -20.28 -13.52 19.36
CA GLY A 377 -21.05 -13.01 20.51
C GLY A 377 -22.09 -11.94 20.16
N GLY A 378 -22.37 -11.73 18.87
CA GLY A 378 -23.33 -10.76 18.38
C GLY A 378 -22.75 -9.35 18.22
N LEU A 379 -23.62 -8.35 18.23
CA LEU A 379 -23.27 -6.94 18.07
C LEU A 379 -23.20 -6.23 19.43
N PRO A 380 -22.37 -5.20 19.59
CA PRO A 380 -21.40 -4.73 18.60
C PRO A 380 -20.19 -5.67 18.43
N CYS A 381 -19.69 -5.78 17.20
CA CYS A 381 -18.50 -6.56 16.87
C CYS A 381 -17.49 -5.71 16.08
N ILE A 382 -16.32 -6.27 15.79
CA ILE A 382 -15.29 -5.63 14.97
C ILE A 382 -15.23 -6.34 13.62
N ALA A 383 -15.51 -5.63 12.53
CA ALA A 383 -15.25 -6.12 11.17
C ALA A 383 -13.85 -5.70 10.72
N LYS A 384 -13.12 -6.62 10.10
CA LYS A 384 -11.78 -6.40 9.56
C LYS A 384 -11.70 -6.94 8.13
N LEU A 385 -11.05 -6.18 7.23
CA LEU A 385 -10.59 -6.74 5.96
C LEU A 385 -9.47 -7.75 6.23
N PRO A 386 -9.52 -8.97 5.66
CA PRO A 386 -8.50 -9.97 5.91
C PRO A 386 -7.08 -9.52 5.54
N VAL A 387 -6.93 -8.78 4.43
CA VAL A 387 -5.63 -8.33 3.90
C VAL A 387 -5.60 -6.80 3.80
N GLY A 388 -4.44 -6.19 4.06
CA GLY A 388 -4.15 -4.79 3.75
C GLY A 388 -4.53 -3.75 4.82
N GLY A 389 -5.13 -4.16 5.95
CA GLY A 389 -5.39 -3.29 7.10
C GLY A 389 -4.15 -3.08 8.00
N TYR A 390 -3.93 -1.85 8.50
CA TYR A 390 -2.77 -1.41 9.30
C TYR A 390 -3.12 -0.13 10.09
N ASP A 391 -2.56 0.13 11.29
CA ASP A 391 -2.80 1.41 12.01
C ASP A 391 -4.33 1.78 12.12
N GLY A 392 -5.20 0.79 12.40
CA GLY A 392 -6.67 0.96 12.52
C GLY A 392 -7.47 0.96 11.21
N LYS A 393 -6.77 0.85 10.08
CA LYS A 393 -7.30 0.84 8.72
C LYS A 393 -7.80 -0.53 8.30
N GLY A 394 -8.87 -0.60 7.49
CA GLY A 394 -9.59 -1.83 7.22
C GLY A 394 -10.23 -2.46 8.47
N VAL A 395 -10.50 -1.67 9.51
CA VAL A 395 -11.19 -2.09 10.74
C VAL A 395 -12.41 -1.19 10.97
N ARG A 396 -13.56 -1.77 11.28
CA ARG A 396 -14.82 -1.05 11.55
C ARG A 396 -15.48 -1.63 12.79
N ILE A 397 -15.92 -0.77 13.71
CA ILE A 397 -16.86 -1.19 14.75
C ILE A 397 -18.23 -1.28 14.09
N VAL A 398 -18.87 -2.44 14.22
CA VAL A 398 -20.15 -2.74 13.62
C VAL A 398 -21.19 -2.80 14.73
N GLU A 399 -22.16 -1.90 14.68
CA GLU A 399 -23.29 -1.82 15.60
C GLU A 399 -24.55 -2.45 14.98
N THR A 400 -24.63 -2.55 13.65
CA THR A 400 -25.73 -3.17 12.91
C THR A 400 -25.25 -4.13 11.80
N PRO A 401 -25.98 -5.20 11.45
CA PRO A 401 -25.48 -6.22 10.51
C PRO A 401 -25.14 -5.71 9.11
N GLY A 402 -25.74 -4.60 8.66
CA GLY A 402 -25.54 -4.06 7.31
C GLY A 402 -24.30 -3.18 7.15
N GLU A 403 -23.66 -2.79 8.26
CA GLU A 403 -22.57 -1.81 8.29
C GLU A 403 -21.25 -2.32 7.70
N PHE A 404 -21.16 -3.56 7.21
CA PHE A 404 -19.98 -4.08 6.49
C PHE A 404 -20.34 -4.73 5.15
N SER A 405 -21.55 -4.43 4.63
CA SER A 405 -22.03 -4.94 3.34
C SER A 405 -21.20 -4.46 2.16
N ASP A 406 -20.65 -3.24 2.23
CA ASP A 406 -19.72 -2.69 1.24
C ASP A 406 -18.44 -3.53 1.14
N TRP A 407 -17.97 -4.08 2.25
CA TRP A 407 -16.80 -4.97 2.25
C TRP A 407 -17.14 -6.40 1.83
N LEU A 408 -18.32 -6.91 2.21
CA LEU A 408 -18.79 -8.22 1.76
C LEU A 408 -18.90 -8.32 0.23
N ALA A 409 -19.32 -7.23 -0.42
CA ALA A 409 -19.40 -7.15 -1.89
C ALA A 409 -18.03 -7.32 -2.58
N LEU A 410 -16.92 -7.19 -1.85
CA LEU A 410 -15.56 -7.33 -2.36
C LEU A 410 -14.96 -8.71 -2.10
N GLY A 411 -15.56 -9.46 -1.18
CA GLY A 411 -15.06 -10.72 -0.66
C GLY A 411 -15.39 -10.92 0.83
N PRO A 412 -14.95 -12.05 1.42
CA PRO A 412 -15.21 -12.36 2.81
C PRO A 412 -14.62 -11.33 3.80
N VAL A 413 -15.31 -11.13 4.93
CA VAL A 413 -14.93 -10.19 5.99
C VAL A 413 -14.65 -10.95 7.27
N LEU A 414 -13.56 -10.63 7.97
CA LEU A 414 -13.27 -11.18 9.28
C LEU A 414 -14.08 -10.42 10.34
N LEU A 415 -14.93 -11.12 11.08
CA LEU A 415 -15.59 -10.58 12.27
C LEU A 415 -14.85 -11.05 13.52
N GLU A 416 -14.70 -10.16 14.49
CA GLU A 416 -14.14 -10.44 15.80
C GLU A 416 -15.05 -9.89 16.91
N GLU A 417 -15.02 -10.52 18.09
CA GLU A 417 -15.68 -9.96 19.26
C GLU A 417 -15.12 -8.57 19.57
N ARG A 418 -16.00 -7.68 20.03
CA ARG A 418 -15.56 -6.43 20.65
C ARG A 418 -15.08 -6.74 22.06
N VAL A 419 -13.80 -7.07 22.18
CA VAL A 419 -13.15 -7.42 23.46
C VAL A 419 -13.37 -6.32 24.50
N ASP A 420 -13.86 -6.68 25.70
CA ASP A 420 -13.92 -5.78 26.85
C ASP A 420 -12.58 -5.79 27.61
N PHE A 421 -11.67 -4.93 27.19
CA PHE A 421 -10.32 -4.82 27.73
C PHE A 421 -10.11 -3.58 28.61
N VAL A 422 -9.12 -3.67 29.52
CA VAL A 422 -8.69 -2.57 30.39
C VAL A 422 -7.54 -1.77 29.79
N ARG A 423 -6.67 -2.43 29.01
CA ARG A 423 -5.58 -1.79 28.27
C ARG A 423 -5.03 -2.69 27.16
N GLU A 424 -4.25 -2.09 26.29
CA GLU A 424 -3.46 -2.77 25.28
C GLU A 424 -2.01 -2.90 25.75
N LEU A 425 -1.45 -4.09 25.55
CA LEU A 425 -0.07 -4.41 25.86
C LEU A 425 0.64 -4.87 24.58
N ALA A 426 1.96 -4.76 24.57
CA ALA A 426 2.79 -5.44 23.58
C ALA A 426 3.89 -6.24 24.28
N GLN A 427 3.99 -7.53 23.96
CA GLN A 427 5.12 -8.37 24.35
C GLN A 427 6.13 -8.39 23.20
N LEU A 428 7.25 -7.69 23.39
CA LEU A 428 8.38 -7.78 22.46
C LEU A 428 9.33 -8.90 22.87
N SER A 429 9.90 -9.55 21.87
CA SER A 429 10.93 -10.57 22.05
C SER A 429 11.83 -10.67 20.83
N ALA A 430 12.97 -11.32 20.97
CA ALA A 430 13.79 -11.71 19.84
C ALA A 430 14.13 -13.20 19.91
N ARG A 431 14.21 -13.84 18.74
CA ARG A 431 14.63 -15.23 18.59
C ARG A 431 15.61 -15.34 17.44
N ARG A 432 16.71 -16.06 17.64
CA ARG A 432 17.68 -16.37 16.58
C ARG A 432 17.49 -17.81 16.05
N PRO A 433 18.07 -18.18 14.89
CA PRO A 433 17.94 -19.52 14.31
C PRO A 433 18.23 -20.69 15.26
N SER A 434 19.18 -20.52 16.19
CA SER A 434 19.49 -21.56 17.21
C SER A 434 18.33 -21.87 18.19
N GLY A 435 17.28 -21.05 18.21
CA GLY A 435 16.16 -21.15 19.14
C GLY A 435 16.36 -20.37 20.44
N GLU A 436 17.52 -19.77 20.67
CA GLU A 436 17.71 -18.82 21.77
C GLU A 436 16.68 -17.69 21.67
N PHE A 437 15.95 -17.46 22.75
CA PHE A 437 14.82 -16.54 22.85
C PHE A 437 15.03 -15.57 24.01
N ALA A 438 14.87 -14.27 23.75
CA ALA A 438 15.05 -13.21 24.72
C ALA A 438 13.85 -12.25 24.73
N PRO A 439 12.97 -12.30 25.74
CA PRO A 439 11.86 -11.37 25.89
C PRO A 439 12.27 -10.11 26.65
N TRP A 440 11.67 -8.96 26.32
CA TRP A 440 11.61 -7.80 27.21
C TRP A 440 10.40 -7.92 28.16
N LEU A 441 10.29 -7.01 29.12
CA LEU A 441 9.04 -6.87 29.89
C LEU A 441 7.93 -6.31 28.96
N PRO A 442 6.65 -6.69 29.16
CA PRO A 442 5.53 -6.12 28.42
C PRO A 442 5.50 -4.59 28.56
N VAL A 443 5.11 -3.91 27.49
CA VAL A 443 4.87 -2.46 27.45
C VAL A 443 3.37 -2.19 27.32
N GLU A 444 2.88 -1.07 27.86
CA GLU A 444 1.52 -0.60 27.61
C GLU A 444 1.54 0.31 26.40
N THR A 445 0.68 0.05 25.42
CA THR A 445 0.52 0.88 24.23
C THR A 445 -0.79 1.64 24.33
N ARG A 446 -0.75 2.96 24.13
CA ARG A 446 -1.95 3.80 24.12
C ARG A 446 -2.19 4.32 22.71
N GLN A 447 -3.33 3.92 22.15
CA GLN A 447 -3.74 4.30 20.81
C GLN A 447 -4.54 5.62 20.84
N GLN A 448 -4.40 6.42 19.79
CA GLN A 448 -5.25 7.57 19.51
C GLN A 448 -5.66 7.52 18.05
N GLY A 449 -6.96 7.49 17.77
CA GLY A 449 -7.47 7.39 16.39
C GLY A 449 -7.01 6.12 15.65
N GLY A 450 -6.81 5.01 16.37
CA GLY A 450 -6.34 3.74 15.79
C GLY A 450 -4.82 3.63 15.62
N VAL A 451 -4.04 4.65 16.02
CA VAL A 451 -2.58 4.68 15.88
C VAL A 451 -1.90 4.78 17.24
N CYS A 452 -0.78 4.08 17.41
CA CYS A 452 -0.01 4.12 18.65
C CYS A 452 0.58 5.52 18.89
N ALA A 453 0.06 6.20 19.91
CA ALA A 453 0.45 7.56 20.29
C ALA A 453 1.52 7.54 21.39
N GLN A 454 1.37 6.66 22.37
CA GLN A 454 2.27 6.57 23.53
C GLN A 454 2.58 5.13 23.88
N VAL A 455 3.76 4.91 24.46
CA VAL A 455 4.20 3.62 25.00
C VAL A 455 4.81 3.82 26.39
N LEU A 456 4.36 3.03 27.35
CA LEU A 456 4.91 2.99 28.71
C LEU A 456 5.65 1.68 28.93
N SER A 457 6.90 1.76 29.38
CA SER A 457 7.77 0.60 29.56
C SER A 457 8.47 0.59 30.92
N PRO A 458 8.37 -0.50 31.70
CA PRO A 458 7.37 -1.56 31.55
C PRO A 458 5.94 -1.01 31.61
N ALA A 459 4.96 -1.82 31.21
CA ALA A 459 3.57 -1.49 31.51
C ALA A 459 3.40 -1.30 33.03
N PRO A 460 2.63 -0.31 33.50
CA PRO A 460 2.32 -0.13 34.92
C PRO A 460 1.67 -1.38 35.52
N ASP A 461 1.80 -1.60 36.82
CA ASP A 461 1.03 -2.63 37.56
C ASP A 461 1.08 -4.06 36.97
N LEU A 462 2.20 -4.45 36.36
CA LEU A 462 2.41 -5.81 35.86
C LEU A 462 2.58 -6.80 37.02
N SER A 463 1.73 -7.81 37.08
CA SER A 463 1.94 -8.98 37.96
C SER A 463 2.89 -10.00 37.32
N GLU A 464 3.61 -10.77 38.13
CA GLU A 464 4.48 -11.86 37.64
C GLU A 464 3.71 -12.86 36.76
N LYS A 465 2.45 -13.14 37.12
CA LYS A 465 1.55 -14.01 36.34
C LYS A 465 1.30 -13.46 34.94
N LEU A 466 1.02 -12.15 34.84
CA LEU A 466 0.74 -11.49 33.57
C LEU A 466 1.98 -11.46 32.66
N VAL A 467 3.16 -11.17 33.25
CA VAL A 467 4.44 -11.23 32.54
C VAL A 467 4.72 -12.65 32.04
N GLY A 468 4.56 -13.65 32.91
CA GLY A 468 4.76 -15.05 32.54
C GLY A 468 3.85 -15.51 31.41
N GLU A 469 2.57 -15.11 31.43
CA GLU A 469 1.61 -15.46 30.38
C GLU A 469 1.92 -14.77 29.05
N ALA A 470 2.25 -13.47 29.08
CA ALA A 470 2.64 -12.74 27.88
C ALA A 470 3.90 -13.36 27.22
N GLN A 471 4.91 -13.68 28.02
CA GLN A 471 6.13 -14.35 27.55
C GLN A 471 5.85 -15.76 27.02
N ARG A 472 4.97 -16.53 27.67
CA ARG A 472 4.55 -17.86 27.20
C ARG A 472 3.88 -17.76 25.83
N ILE A 473 2.96 -16.82 25.64
CA ILE A 473 2.29 -16.56 24.36
C ILE A 473 3.34 -16.25 23.28
N ALA A 474 4.22 -15.28 23.51
CA ALA A 474 5.25 -14.90 22.54
C ALA A 474 6.23 -16.04 22.22
N THR A 475 6.67 -16.80 23.22
CA THR A 475 7.56 -17.96 23.03
C THR A 475 6.88 -19.04 22.20
N THR A 476 5.59 -19.30 22.46
CA THR A 476 4.80 -20.30 21.72
C THR A 476 4.66 -19.89 20.25
N ILE A 477 4.32 -18.63 19.97
CA ILE A 477 4.22 -18.09 18.61
C ILE A 477 5.57 -18.19 17.90
N ALA A 478 6.64 -17.67 18.53
CA ALA A 478 7.96 -17.64 17.91
C ALA A 478 8.49 -19.05 17.60
N SER A 479 8.25 -20.02 18.47
CA SER A 479 8.72 -21.39 18.29
C SER A 479 7.85 -22.18 17.30
N THR A 480 6.53 -21.98 17.31
CA THR A 480 5.59 -22.73 16.45
C THR A 480 5.73 -22.32 14.98
N PHE A 481 5.95 -21.03 14.73
CA PHE A 481 6.03 -20.49 13.37
C PHE A 481 7.45 -20.14 12.94
N ASP A 482 8.45 -20.60 13.71
CA ASP A 482 9.88 -20.38 13.47
C ASP A 482 10.24 -18.91 13.20
N VAL A 483 9.65 -17.99 13.98
CA VAL A 483 9.94 -16.57 13.85
C VAL A 483 11.39 -16.33 14.28
N VAL A 484 12.17 -15.74 13.39
CA VAL A 484 13.55 -15.29 13.62
C VAL A 484 13.60 -13.79 13.44
N GLY A 485 14.34 -13.10 14.31
CA GLY A 485 14.33 -11.65 14.42
C GLY A 485 13.55 -11.19 15.64
N VAL A 486 12.95 -10.00 15.55
CA VAL A 486 12.13 -9.43 16.62
C VAL A 486 10.68 -9.79 16.32
N LEU A 487 9.97 -10.22 17.36
CA LEU A 487 8.54 -10.47 17.35
C LEU A 487 7.88 -9.52 18.36
N ALA A 488 6.93 -8.73 17.89
CA ALA A 488 5.97 -8.03 18.72
C ALA A 488 4.62 -8.76 18.66
N VAL A 489 4.11 -9.13 19.83
CA VAL A 489 2.76 -9.66 20.00
C VAL A 489 1.93 -8.58 20.67
N GLU A 490 0.96 -8.01 19.95
CA GLU A 490 0.00 -7.09 20.53
C GLU A 490 -1.09 -7.87 21.26
N LEU A 491 -1.45 -7.40 22.45
CA LEU A 491 -2.28 -8.12 23.40
C LEU A 491 -3.36 -7.19 23.97
N PHE A 492 -4.57 -7.71 24.14
CA PHE A 492 -5.57 -7.10 25.00
C PHE A 492 -5.49 -7.73 26.40
N GLU A 493 -5.40 -6.91 27.43
CA GLU A 493 -5.68 -7.36 28.80
C GLU A 493 -7.17 -7.14 29.08
N THR A 494 -7.91 -8.24 29.15
CA THR A 494 -9.36 -8.23 29.41
C THR A 494 -9.67 -7.86 30.86
N ARG A 495 -10.90 -7.39 31.15
CA ARG A 495 -11.33 -7.08 32.54
C ARG A 495 -11.26 -8.26 33.50
N ASP A 496 -11.35 -9.49 33.00
CA ASP A 496 -11.24 -10.70 33.80
C ASP A 496 -9.79 -11.21 33.95
N GLY A 497 -8.81 -10.46 33.42
CA GLY A 497 -7.38 -10.73 33.57
C GLY A 497 -6.80 -11.73 32.56
N ARG A 498 -7.54 -12.11 31.52
CA ARG A 498 -7.00 -12.88 30.38
C ARG A 498 -6.24 -11.96 29.41
N LEU A 499 -5.21 -12.51 28.77
CA LEU A 499 -4.53 -11.91 27.62
C LEU A 499 -5.05 -12.51 26.32
N LEU A 500 -5.42 -11.68 25.35
CA LEU A 500 -5.83 -12.11 24.00
C LEU A 500 -4.90 -11.51 22.95
N VAL A 501 -4.42 -12.30 22.00
CA VAL A 501 -3.57 -11.84 20.89
C VAL A 501 -4.39 -11.01 19.91
N ASN A 502 -4.08 -9.72 19.80
CA ASN A 502 -4.68 -8.82 18.82
C ASN A 502 -4.03 -9.00 17.45
N GLU A 503 -2.72 -8.77 17.34
CA GLU A 503 -1.97 -8.76 16.08
C GLU A 503 -0.50 -9.14 16.32
N LEU A 504 0.20 -9.50 15.24
CA LEU A 504 1.61 -9.88 15.24
C LEU A 504 2.39 -8.97 14.31
N ALA A 505 3.60 -8.56 14.72
CA ALA A 505 4.58 -7.96 13.82
C ALA A 505 5.93 -8.68 13.99
N MET A 506 6.45 -9.22 12.89
CA MET A 506 7.68 -10.03 12.89
C MET A 506 8.90 -9.20 12.45
N ARG A 507 9.01 -8.01 13.03
CA ARG A 507 10.02 -6.99 12.75
C ARG A 507 10.15 -6.09 13.98
N PRO A 508 11.19 -5.23 14.06
CA PRO A 508 11.18 -4.13 15.00
C PRO A 508 9.85 -3.35 14.91
N HIS A 509 9.30 -3.03 16.08
CA HIS A 509 7.95 -2.50 16.20
C HIS A 509 7.94 -1.15 16.92
N ASN A 510 6.90 -0.36 16.65
CA ASN A 510 6.72 0.98 17.23
C ASN A 510 6.67 0.92 18.78
N SER A 511 6.00 -0.09 19.32
CA SER A 511 5.94 -0.34 20.77
C SER A 511 7.31 -0.65 21.39
N GLY A 512 8.31 -1.02 20.59
CA GLY A 512 9.67 -1.25 21.07
C GLY A 512 10.59 -0.02 21.03
N HIS A 513 10.16 1.12 20.48
CA HIS A 513 11.05 2.27 20.28
C HIS A 513 11.60 2.82 21.60
N VAL A 514 10.82 2.76 22.68
CA VAL A 514 11.26 3.08 24.05
C VAL A 514 12.49 2.27 24.49
N LEU A 515 12.62 1.03 24.02
CA LEU A 515 13.70 0.11 24.39
C LEU A 515 15.05 0.55 23.79
N THR A 516 15.04 1.43 22.78
CA THR A 516 16.26 2.01 22.20
C THR A 516 17.11 2.72 23.26
N GLU A 517 16.45 3.48 24.13
CA GLU A 517 17.11 4.26 25.18
C GLU A 517 17.02 3.59 26.56
N GLN A 518 15.98 2.78 26.80
CA GLN A 518 15.74 2.20 28.12
C GLN A 518 16.48 0.88 28.35
N SER A 519 16.61 0.01 27.34
CA SER A 519 17.12 -1.34 27.54
C SER A 519 18.63 -1.44 27.27
N VAL A 520 19.28 -2.47 27.82
CA VAL A 520 20.71 -2.74 27.56
C VAL A 520 20.96 -2.94 26.08
N THR A 521 20.08 -3.70 25.42
CA THR A 521 20.14 -3.96 23.97
C THR A 521 18.84 -3.51 23.31
N SER A 522 18.92 -2.53 22.41
CA SER A 522 17.76 -2.04 21.67
C SER A 522 17.13 -3.13 20.81
N GLN A 523 15.85 -2.99 20.47
CA GLN A 523 15.19 -3.92 19.54
C GLN A 523 15.88 -3.98 18.16
N PHE A 524 16.50 -2.88 17.70
CA PHE A 524 17.16 -2.84 16.39
C PHE A 524 18.47 -3.62 16.40
N GLU A 525 19.29 -3.41 17.43
CA GLU A 525 20.51 -4.19 17.65
C GLU A 525 20.20 -5.67 17.88
N GLN A 526 19.16 -5.96 18.67
CA GLN A 526 18.72 -7.33 18.94
C GLN A 526 18.19 -8.02 17.68
N HIS A 527 17.44 -7.30 16.83
CA HIS A 527 16.96 -7.83 15.55
C HIS A 527 18.12 -8.20 14.63
N LEU A 528 19.09 -7.30 14.45
CA LEU A 528 20.28 -7.54 13.65
C LEU A 528 21.10 -8.72 14.18
N ARG A 529 21.30 -8.81 15.50
CA ARG A 529 21.94 -9.98 16.12
C ARG A 529 21.16 -11.26 15.83
N ALA A 530 19.84 -11.23 15.96
CA ALA A 530 19.00 -12.40 15.76
C ALA A 530 19.06 -12.92 14.32
N VAL A 531 18.92 -12.04 13.32
CA VAL A 531 18.94 -12.45 11.90
C VAL A 531 20.35 -12.82 11.41
N ALA A 532 21.39 -12.16 11.92
CA ALA A 532 22.80 -12.52 11.66
C ALA A 532 23.30 -13.70 12.52
N ASP A 533 22.40 -14.32 13.30
CA ASP A 533 22.69 -15.45 14.19
C ASP A 533 23.83 -15.21 15.20
N TYR A 534 23.97 -13.97 15.68
CA TYR A 534 24.84 -13.63 16.81
C TYR A 534 24.17 -13.96 18.15
N PRO A 535 24.95 -14.19 19.23
CA PRO A 535 24.39 -14.31 20.57
C PRO A 535 23.49 -13.12 20.91
N LEU A 536 22.33 -13.39 21.50
CA LEU A 536 21.39 -12.35 21.86
C LEU A 536 21.94 -11.49 22.99
N GLY A 537 21.66 -10.18 22.93
CA GLY A 537 22.01 -9.25 24.00
C GLY A 537 21.02 -9.34 25.17
N SER A 538 21.43 -8.82 26.33
CA SER A 538 20.54 -8.72 27.49
C SER A 538 19.38 -7.75 27.21
N THR A 539 18.16 -8.17 27.55
CA THR A 539 16.92 -7.37 27.49
C THR A 539 16.66 -6.58 28.77
N ALA A 540 17.60 -6.58 29.72
CA ALA A 540 17.46 -5.86 30.99
C ALA A 540 17.29 -4.36 30.76
N LEU A 541 16.49 -3.72 31.61
CA LEU A 541 16.25 -2.27 31.56
C LEU A 541 17.35 -1.54 32.35
N ARG A 542 17.93 -0.50 31.75
CA ARG A 542 18.90 0.41 32.40
C ARG A 542 18.22 1.34 33.40
N ASN A 543 17.05 1.86 33.02
CA ASN A 543 16.18 2.67 33.87
C ASN A 543 14.86 1.93 34.10
N SER A 544 14.30 2.04 35.31
CA SER A 544 13.11 1.27 35.68
C SER A 544 11.86 1.69 34.92
N HIS A 545 11.81 2.91 34.37
CA HIS A 545 10.68 3.42 33.60
C HIS A 545 11.14 4.16 32.34
N GLY A 546 10.32 4.08 31.30
CA GLY A 546 10.51 4.72 30.01
C GLY A 546 9.17 5.08 29.39
N VAL A 547 9.11 6.25 28.77
CA VAL A 547 7.94 6.76 28.04
C VAL A 547 8.39 7.10 26.64
N MET A 548 7.67 6.58 25.64
CA MET A 548 7.82 6.98 24.25
C MET A 548 6.54 7.67 23.78
N ILE A 549 6.68 8.77 23.06
CA ILE A 549 5.57 9.50 22.44
C ILE A 549 5.89 9.70 20.95
N ASN A 550 4.97 9.29 20.07
CA ASN A 550 5.12 9.52 18.65
C ASN A 550 4.93 11.00 18.28
N VAL A 551 5.75 11.47 17.36
CA VAL A 551 5.68 12.83 16.81
C VAL A 551 5.15 12.74 15.38
N PHE A 552 3.95 13.29 15.17
CA PHE A 552 3.25 13.31 13.87
C PHE A 552 3.38 14.67 13.17
N SER A 553 4.06 15.63 13.80
CA SER A 553 4.25 16.99 13.30
C SER A 553 5.71 17.25 12.90
N ASP A 554 6.13 18.51 12.94
CA ASP A 554 7.47 18.91 12.54
C ASP A 554 8.53 18.37 13.50
N ALA A 555 9.39 17.51 12.95
CA ALA A 555 10.52 16.88 13.62
C ALA A 555 11.84 17.66 13.41
N SER A 556 11.77 18.97 13.15
CA SER A 556 12.91 19.84 12.94
C SER A 556 13.81 20.00 14.17
N ILE A 557 15.06 20.41 13.94
CA ILE A 557 16.04 20.58 15.00
C ILE A 557 15.70 21.76 15.92
N GLU A 558 15.00 22.77 15.39
CA GLU A 558 14.46 23.91 16.12
C GLU A 558 13.44 23.44 17.15
N ARG A 559 12.49 22.60 16.71
CA ARG A 559 11.48 21.99 17.58
C ARG A 559 12.12 21.14 18.67
N PHE A 560 13.11 20.33 18.29
CA PHE A 560 13.87 19.54 19.26
C PHE A 560 14.55 20.42 20.33
N ARG A 561 15.14 21.56 19.94
CA ARG A 561 15.81 22.46 20.90
C ARG A 561 14.85 22.89 22.02
N GLU A 562 13.62 23.25 21.68
CA GLU A 562 12.60 23.69 22.65
C GLU A 562 12.23 22.56 23.62
N ALA A 563 11.98 21.35 23.11
CA ALA A 563 11.69 20.19 23.95
C ALA A 563 12.87 19.84 24.88
N ALA A 564 14.10 19.92 24.37
CA ALA A 564 15.32 19.63 25.13
C ALA A 564 15.63 20.70 26.19
N GLU A 565 15.22 21.96 26.00
CA GLU A 565 15.33 23.00 27.03
C GLU A 565 14.44 22.69 28.25
N HIS A 566 13.28 22.06 28.04
CA HIS A 566 12.40 21.61 29.12
C HIS A 566 12.86 20.29 29.76
N ALA A 567 13.27 19.31 28.94
CA ALA A 567 13.72 18.00 29.39
C ALA A 567 15.08 17.65 28.75
N PRO A 568 16.22 18.05 29.35
CA PRO A 568 17.55 17.88 28.74
C PRO A 568 18.00 16.43 28.51
N ASP A 569 17.37 15.50 29.22
CA ASP A 569 17.56 14.05 29.14
C ASP A 569 16.64 13.38 28.11
N ILE A 570 15.70 14.11 27.49
CA ILE A 570 14.84 13.56 26.43
C ILE A 570 15.66 13.21 25.19
N LYS A 571 15.34 12.07 24.61
CA LYS A 571 15.98 11.56 23.39
C LYS A 571 15.01 11.72 22.25
N PHE A 572 15.49 12.31 21.18
CA PHE A 572 14.70 12.54 19.98
C PHE A 572 15.21 11.70 18.82
N HIS A 573 14.30 11.00 18.19
CA HIS A 573 14.59 10.15 17.04
C HIS A 573 13.84 10.68 15.82
N SER A 574 14.50 11.57 15.07
CA SER A 574 13.98 12.05 13.79
C SER A 574 14.15 11.01 12.69
N TYR A 575 13.08 10.77 11.94
CA TYR A 575 13.13 9.92 10.74
C TYR A 575 13.56 10.69 9.49
N GLN A 576 13.83 12.00 9.62
CA GLN A 576 14.15 12.90 8.50
C GLN A 576 13.12 12.82 7.38
N LYS A 577 11.84 12.74 7.76
CA LYS A 577 10.71 12.80 6.85
C LYS A 577 10.16 14.21 6.83
N SER A 578 9.76 14.69 5.65
CA SER A 578 9.05 15.97 5.54
C SER A 578 7.77 15.94 6.39
N PRO A 579 7.48 16.99 7.18
CA PRO A 579 6.29 17.05 8.03
C PRO A 579 5.01 16.97 7.19
N ARG A 580 4.07 16.08 7.56
CA ARG A 580 2.77 15.89 6.90
C ARG A 580 1.75 15.44 7.97
N PRO A 581 0.51 15.97 8.01
CA PRO A 581 -0.52 15.50 8.93
C PRO A 581 -0.64 13.97 8.96
N GLY A 582 -0.78 13.38 10.15
CA GLY A 582 -0.90 11.93 10.34
C GLY A 582 0.36 11.10 10.05
N ARG A 583 1.45 11.67 9.50
CA ARG A 583 2.70 10.94 9.21
C ARG A 583 3.61 10.93 10.43
N LYS A 584 4.01 9.74 10.89
CA LYS A 584 5.05 9.56 11.92
C LYS A 584 6.37 10.17 11.40
N ALA A 585 6.75 11.33 11.93
CA ALA A 585 7.96 12.09 11.56
C ALA A 585 9.16 11.74 12.46
N GLY A 586 8.87 11.28 13.68
CA GLY A 586 9.85 10.81 14.65
C GLY A 586 9.17 10.33 15.93
N HIS A 587 9.95 10.16 16.98
CA HIS A 587 9.43 9.94 18.32
C HIS A 587 10.37 10.53 19.37
N LEU A 588 9.82 10.76 20.56
CA LEU A 588 10.55 11.13 21.76
C LEU A 588 10.63 9.91 22.69
N VAL A 589 11.75 9.77 23.40
CA VAL A 589 11.90 8.82 24.50
C VAL A 589 12.45 9.55 25.72
N LEU A 590 11.82 9.36 26.87
CA LEU A 590 12.33 9.79 28.17
C LEU A 590 12.38 8.58 29.10
N THR A 591 13.46 8.43 29.87
CA THR A 591 13.63 7.32 30.79
C THR A 591 14.08 7.82 32.16
N GLY A 592 13.73 7.08 33.22
CA GLY A 592 14.06 7.48 34.59
C GLY A 592 13.54 6.52 35.65
N SER A 593 13.59 6.93 36.90
CA SER A 593 13.20 6.10 38.05
C SER A 593 11.77 6.34 38.54
N ASN A 594 11.19 7.52 38.27
CA ASN A 594 9.82 7.87 38.68
C ASN A 594 8.90 7.95 37.46
N ALA A 595 7.94 7.01 37.36
CA ALA A 595 7.04 6.89 36.22
C ALA A 595 6.19 8.15 35.97
N ASP A 596 5.63 8.74 37.02
CA ASP A 596 4.73 9.89 36.91
C ASP A 596 5.49 11.14 36.45
N ASP A 597 6.69 11.36 36.98
CA ASP A 597 7.56 12.47 36.59
C ASP A 597 7.96 12.38 35.12
N ILE A 598 8.45 11.21 34.67
CA ILE A 598 8.87 11.06 33.29
C ILE A 598 7.69 11.17 32.32
N PHE A 599 6.50 10.69 32.70
CA PHE A 599 5.33 10.80 31.85
C PHE A 599 4.92 12.27 31.71
N ALA A 600 4.81 13.00 32.82
CA ALA A 600 4.46 14.43 32.80
C ALA A 600 5.45 15.25 31.96
N ARG A 601 6.75 15.04 32.16
CA ARG A 601 7.80 15.77 31.42
C ARG A 601 7.83 15.41 29.93
N ALA A 602 7.64 14.14 29.57
CA ALA A 602 7.55 13.71 28.19
C ALA A 602 6.33 14.32 27.48
N VAL A 603 5.16 14.36 28.15
CA VAL A 603 3.94 14.99 27.64
C VAL A 603 4.16 16.49 27.45
N THR A 604 4.68 17.21 28.45
CA THR A 604 4.96 18.65 28.31
C THR A 604 5.94 18.94 27.17
N ALA A 605 7.02 18.15 27.06
CA ALA A 605 7.96 18.29 25.95
C ALA A 605 7.28 18.05 24.58
N TRP A 606 6.39 17.06 24.48
CA TRP A 606 5.62 16.78 23.26
C TRP A 606 4.60 17.89 22.95
N GLU A 607 3.89 18.42 23.93
CA GLU A 607 2.94 19.53 23.76
C GLU A 607 3.63 20.79 23.23
N LEU A 608 4.86 21.08 23.67
CA LEU A 608 5.66 22.18 23.14
C LEU A 608 5.98 21.99 21.64
N LEU A 609 6.12 20.75 21.17
CA LEU A 609 6.30 20.45 19.75
C LEU A 609 5.02 20.66 18.93
N GLU A 610 3.85 20.28 19.46
CA GLU A 610 2.57 20.32 18.74
C GLU A 610 1.83 21.68 18.81
N SER A 611 1.97 22.44 19.91
CA SER A 611 1.10 23.58 20.26
C SER A 611 1.25 24.85 19.40
N ARG A 612 2.23 24.95 18.49
CA ARG A 612 2.38 26.12 17.60
C ARG A 612 1.81 25.93 16.19
N LYS A 613 0.89 24.99 15.97
CA LYS A 613 0.07 24.93 14.74
C LYS A 613 -0.91 26.12 14.58
N ALA A 614 -1.09 26.95 15.60
CA ALA A 614 -2.15 27.96 15.62
C ALA A 614 -1.75 29.39 15.15
N ASP A 615 -0.47 29.69 14.94
CA ASP A 615 0.01 31.05 14.65
C ASP A 615 0.69 31.22 13.26
N SER A 616 0.44 30.31 12.31
CA SER A 616 0.96 30.43 10.93
C SER A 616 -0.11 30.30 9.87
#